data_AF-A0A925W7H4-F1
#
_entry.id   AF-A0A925W7H4-F1
#
_cell.length_a   1.000
_cell.length_b   1.000
_cell.length_c   1.000
_cell.angle_alpha   90.00
_cell.angle_beta   90.00
_cell.angle_gamma   90.00
#
_symmetry.space_group_name_H-M   'P 1'
#
loop_
_entity.id
_entity.type
_entity.pdbx_description
1 polymer ?
#
loop_
_entity_poly.entity_id
_entity_poly.type
_entity_poly.pdbx_seq_one_letter_code
_entity_poly.pdbx_strand_id
1 'polypeptide(L)'
;MSAVMLIGQRLGWMNDQPPKALTEEGLRLAGVRDEVSEGAIDALAVASHLGFGAASGALFDLLQRAIPEVSPLPLGIAFGLGVWAASYRGWIPAVGLLPLGQRRGGRGTVVMIAAHAVYGATIGALAGRNDRA
;
A
#
# COMPACT_ATOMS: atom_id res chain seq x y z
N MET A 1 6.64 -3.92 2.31
CA MET A 1 6.00 -2.82 3.07
C MET A 1 5.53 -3.23 4.47
N SER A 2 4.97 -4.43 4.69
CA SER A 2 4.39 -4.85 5.98
C SER A 2 5.36 -4.80 7.16
N ALA A 3 6.62 -5.22 6.98
CA ALA A 3 7.63 -5.11 8.05
C ALA A 3 7.87 -3.65 8.48
N VAL A 4 7.90 -2.71 7.53
CA VAL A 4 8.06 -1.27 7.81
C VAL A 4 6.86 -0.74 8.61
N MET A 5 5.65 -1.13 8.24
CA MET A 5 4.44 -0.74 8.97
C MET A 5 4.39 -1.34 10.38
N LEU A 6 4.81 -2.61 10.56
CA LEU A 6 4.91 -3.25 11.87
C LEU A 6 5.93 -2.55 12.78
N ILE A 7 7.08 -2.15 12.24
CA ILE A 7 8.07 -1.37 12.98
C ILE A 7 7.47 -0.01 13.38
N GLY A 8 6.83 0.69 12.45
CA GLY A 8 6.16 1.96 12.74
C GLY A 8 5.10 1.84 13.84
N GLN A 9 4.33 0.77 13.85
CA GLN A 9 3.35 0.49 14.90
C GLN A 9 4.03 0.23 16.25
N ARG A 10 5.11 -0.59 16.29
CA ARG A 10 5.87 -0.85 17.53
C ARG A 10 6.52 0.41 18.11
N LEU A 11 6.89 1.36 17.25
CA LEU A 11 7.41 2.67 17.65
C LEU A 11 6.32 3.65 18.10
N GLY A 12 5.03 3.25 18.06
CA GLY A 12 3.89 4.10 18.39
C GLY A 12 3.64 5.21 17.36
N TRP A 13 4.17 5.08 16.14
CA TRP A 13 3.99 6.06 15.07
C TRP A 13 2.74 5.80 14.24
N MET A 14 2.12 4.64 14.45
CA MET A 14 0.88 4.21 13.83
C MET A 14 0.01 3.54 14.89
N ASN A 15 -1.26 3.96 14.98
CA ASN A 15 -2.21 3.34 15.90
C ASN A 15 -2.72 2.01 15.33
N ASP A 16 -3.07 2.02 14.04
CA ASP A 16 -3.64 0.87 13.35
C ASP A 16 -2.87 0.53 12.07
N GLN A 17 -2.98 -0.73 11.65
CA GLN A 17 -2.48 -1.17 10.35
C GLN A 17 -3.40 -0.63 9.24
N PRO A 18 -2.87 0.11 8.25
CA PRO A 18 -3.69 0.77 7.24
C PRO A 18 -4.60 -0.18 6.45
N PRO A 19 -4.18 -1.39 6.07
CA PRO A 19 -5.07 -2.30 5.34
C PRO A 19 -6.32 -2.67 6.13
N LYS A 20 -6.15 -2.93 7.44
CA LYS A 20 -7.29 -3.22 8.33
C LYS A 20 -8.18 -1.99 8.47
N ALA A 21 -7.61 -0.83 8.80
CA ALA A 21 -8.37 0.41 8.98
C ALA A 21 -9.16 0.81 7.72
N LEU A 22 -8.59 0.62 6.53
CA LEU A 22 -9.29 0.87 5.25
C LEU A 22 -10.42 -0.13 5.02
N THR A 23 -10.20 -1.40 5.36
CA THR A 23 -11.22 -2.46 5.22
C THR A 23 -12.39 -2.21 6.16
N GLU A 24 -12.11 -1.87 7.43
CA GLU A 24 -13.13 -1.52 8.41
C GLU A 24 -13.94 -0.30 7.98
N GLU A 25 -13.29 0.74 7.47
CA GLU A 25 -13.97 1.92 6.97
C GLU A 25 -14.86 1.59 5.76
N GLY A 26 -14.39 0.72 4.85
CA GLY A 26 -15.19 0.25 3.72
C GLY A 26 -16.44 -0.52 4.14
N LEU A 27 -16.29 -1.43 5.12
CA LEU A 27 -17.42 -2.16 5.69
C LEU A 27 -18.39 -1.21 6.43
N ARG A 28 -17.86 -0.17 7.08
CA ARG A 28 -18.65 0.87 7.75
C ARG A 28 -19.46 1.68 6.74
N LEU A 29 -18.85 2.07 5.62
CA LEU A 29 -19.54 2.77 4.52
C LEU A 29 -20.61 1.89 3.86
N ALA A 30 -20.37 0.57 3.79
CA ALA A 30 -21.34 -0.39 3.29
C ALA A 30 -22.45 -0.75 4.31
N GLY A 31 -22.36 -0.27 5.56
CA GLY A 31 -23.37 -0.51 6.60
C GLY A 31 -23.34 -1.92 7.20
N VAL A 32 -22.32 -2.73 6.90
CA VAL A 32 -22.24 -4.16 7.31
C VAL A 32 -21.11 -4.44 8.30
N ARG A 33 -20.42 -3.40 8.80
CA ARG A 33 -19.26 -3.56 9.69
C ARG A 33 -19.57 -4.41 10.93
N ASP A 34 -20.75 -4.26 11.51
CA ASP A 34 -21.15 -4.96 12.74
C ASP A 34 -21.60 -6.41 12.48
N GLU A 35 -21.85 -6.76 11.21
CA GLU A 35 -22.23 -8.11 10.76
C GLU A 35 -21.02 -8.99 10.45
N VAL A 36 -19.85 -8.38 10.26
CA VAL A 36 -18.61 -9.07 9.87
C VAL A 36 -17.72 -9.26 11.10
N SER A 37 -17.26 -10.50 11.31
CA SER A 37 -16.37 -10.84 12.43
C SER A 37 -14.97 -10.25 12.26
N GLU A 38 -14.27 -9.97 13.37
CA GLU A 38 -12.88 -9.46 13.34
C GLU A 38 -11.94 -10.33 12.49
N GLY A 39 -12.05 -11.65 12.60
CA GLY A 39 -11.22 -12.56 11.80
C GLY A 39 -11.48 -12.45 10.30
N ALA A 40 -12.73 -12.22 9.89
CA ALA A 40 -13.07 -12.00 8.49
C ALA A 40 -12.56 -10.64 7.98
N ILE A 41 -12.57 -9.60 8.83
CA ILE A 41 -11.99 -8.29 8.51
C ILE A 41 -10.48 -8.40 8.33
N ASP A 42 -9.79 -9.11 9.23
CA ASP A 42 -8.34 -9.33 9.11
C ASP A 42 -8.00 -10.10 7.84
N ALA A 43 -8.75 -11.16 7.53
CA ALA A 43 -8.58 -11.93 6.31
C ALA A 43 -8.82 -11.08 5.05
N LEU A 44 -9.88 -10.27 5.04
CA LEU A 44 -10.21 -9.38 3.93
C LEU A 44 -9.14 -8.29 3.75
N ALA A 45 -8.63 -7.74 4.85
CA ALA A 45 -7.56 -6.76 4.83
C ALA A 45 -6.26 -7.34 4.26
N VAL A 46 -5.88 -8.56 4.67
CA VAL A 46 -4.72 -9.27 4.12
C VAL A 46 -4.93 -9.58 2.64
N ALA A 47 -6.07 -10.15 2.27
CA ALA A 47 -6.38 -10.51 0.89
C ALA A 47 -6.38 -9.28 -0.03
N SER A 48 -7.03 -8.19 0.40
CA SER A 48 -7.06 -6.93 -0.36
C SER A 48 -5.68 -6.31 -0.49
N HIS A 49 -4.86 -6.36 0.57
CA HIS A 49 -3.50 -5.84 0.53
C HIS A 49 -2.60 -6.63 -0.43
N LEU A 50 -2.67 -7.97 -0.37
CA LEU A 50 -1.92 -8.84 -1.26
C LEU A 50 -2.39 -8.70 -2.71
N GLY A 51 -3.70 -8.67 -2.95
CA GLY A 51 -4.28 -8.49 -4.27
C GLY A 51 -3.91 -7.14 -4.90
N PHE A 52 -4.03 -6.05 -4.13
CA PHE A 52 -3.61 -4.73 -4.58
C PHE A 52 -2.11 -4.67 -4.87
N GLY A 53 -1.28 -5.26 -4.00
CA GLY A 53 0.16 -5.37 -4.22
C GLY A 53 0.50 -6.16 -5.48
N ALA A 54 -0.08 -7.35 -5.67
CA ALA A 54 0.15 -8.17 -6.86
C ALA A 54 -0.26 -7.45 -8.15
N ALA A 55 -1.44 -6.82 -8.16
CA ALA A 55 -1.91 -6.03 -9.31
C ALA A 55 -0.98 -4.85 -9.62
N SER A 56 -0.52 -4.14 -8.58
CA SER A 56 0.44 -3.04 -8.72
C SER A 56 1.79 -3.52 -9.26
N GLY A 57 2.26 -4.69 -8.84
CA GLY A 57 3.49 -5.31 -9.34
C GLY A 57 3.39 -5.73 -10.81
N ALA A 58 2.25 -6.29 -11.24
CA ALA A 58 2.00 -6.58 -12.64
C ALA A 58 1.95 -5.31 -13.50
N LEU A 59 1.32 -4.24 -13.00
CA LEU A 59 1.31 -2.95 -13.67
C LEU A 59 2.72 -2.35 -13.79
N PHE A 60 3.53 -2.49 -12.74
CA PHE A 60 4.93 -2.06 -12.79
C PHE A 60 5.74 -2.84 -13.84
N ASP A 61 5.54 -4.16 -13.96
CA ASP A 61 6.22 -4.96 -14.99
C ASP A 61 5.85 -4.49 -16.41
N LEU A 62 4.57 -4.22 -16.66
CA LEU A 62 4.12 -3.63 -17.92
C LEU A 62 4.77 -2.26 -18.19
N LEU A 63 4.87 -1.41 -17.16
CA LEU A 63 5.53 -0.12 -17.27
C LEU A 63 7.02 -0.28 -17.60
N GLN A 64 7.74 -1.16 -16.90
CA GLN A 64 9.16 -1.41 -17.14
C GLN A 64 9.42 -1.88 -18.58
N ARG A 65 8.57 -2.77 -19.11
CA ARG A 65 8.65 -3.23 -20.50
C ARG A 65 8.39 -2.11 -21.51
N ALA A 66 7.56 -1.14 -21.16
CA ALA A 66 7.26 0.01 -22.03
C ALA A 66 8.39 1.05 -22.06
N ILE A 67 9.24 1.12 -21.02
CA ILE A 67 10.38 2.05 -20.92
C ILE A 67 11.66 1.31 -20.47
N PRO A 68 12.17 0.37 -21.28
CA PRO A 68 13.27 -0.52 -20.90
C PRO A 68 14.59 0.20 -20.60
N GLU A 69 14.77 1.41 -21.15
CA GLU A 69 15.97 2.25 -20.93
C GLU A 69 16.10 2.75 -19.48
N VAL A 70 15.00 2.77 -18.71
CA VAL A 70 15.01 3.27 -17.33
C VAL A 70 15.38 2.14 -16.38
N SER A 71 16.37 2.41 -15.51
CA SER A 71 16.78 1.44 -14.49
C SER A 71 15.61 0.99 -13.60
N PRO A 72 15.39 -0.32 -13.42
CA PRO A 72 14.21 -0.84 -12.71
C PRO A 72 14.11 -0.42 -11.24
N LEU A 73 15.24 -0.27 -10.56
CA LEU A 73 15.24 0.08 -9.13
C LEU A 73 14.70 1.50 -8.86
N PRO A 74 15.27 2.58 -9.43
CA PRO A 74 14.73 3.93 -9.23
C PRO A 74 13.33 4.08 -9.82
N LEU A 75 13.01 3.41 -10.94
CA LEU A 75 11.65 3.41 -11.48
C LEU A 75 10.66 2.78 -10.50
N GLY A 76 11.03 1.65 -9.89
CA GLY A 76 10.23 0.96 -8.88
C GLY A 76 9.95 1.84 -7.67
N ILE A 77 10.97 2.52 -7.13
CA ILE A 77 10.80 3.46 -6.01
C ILE A 77 9.82 4.58 -6.39
N ALA A 78 10.03 5.22 -7.55
CA ALA A 78 9.15 6.28 -8.04
C ALA A 78 7.71 5.79 -8.23
N PHE A 79 7.54 4.60 -8.80
CA PHE A 79 6.24 3.95 -8.97
C PHE A 79 5.56 3.69 -7.63
N GLY A 80 6.26 3.10 -6.66
CA GLY A 80 5.73 2.85 -5.32
C GLY A 80 5.28 4.14 -4.61
N LEU A 81 6.07 5.21 -4.71
CA LEU A 81 5.69 6.54 -4.21
C LEU A 81 4.48 7.12 -4.95
N GLY A 82 4.38 6.90 -6.27
CA GLY A 82 3.23 7.25 -7.09
C GLY A 82 1.96 6.51 -6.64
N VAL A 83 2.06 5.19 -6.38
CA VAL A 83 0.96 4.38 -5.84
C VAL A 83 0.48 4.92 -4.50
N TRP A 84 1.40 5.25 -3.59
CA TRP A 84 1.06 5.88 -2.32
C TRP A 84 0.31 7.20 -2.53
N ALA A 85 0.87 8.10 -3.34
CA ALA A 85 0.30 9.42 -3.56
C ALA A 85 -1.09 9.34 -4.24
N ALA A 86 -1.21 8.55 -5.30
CA ALA A 86 -2.48 8.33 -6.01
C ALA A 86 -3.55 7.69 -5.12
N SER A 87 -3.15 6.84 -4.17
CA SER A 87 -4.09 6.22 -3.24
C SER A 87 -4.50 7.18 -2.13
N TYR A 88 -3.52 7.65 -1.35
CA TYR A 88 -3.78 8.41 -0.12
C TYR A 88 -4.16 9.87 -0.35
N ARG A 89 -3.84 10.43 -1.53
CA ARG A 89 -4.27 11.78 -1.94
C ARG A 89 -5.25 11.79 -3.11
N GLY A 90 -5.53 10.64 -3.71
CA GLY A 90 -6.46 10.53 -4.81
C GLY A 90 -7.70 9.74 -4.40
N TRP A 91 -7.73 8.45 -4.75
CA TRP A 91 -8.98 7.71 -4.74
C TRP A 91 -9.48 7.37 -3.33
N ILE A 92 -8.61 7.03 -2.36
CA ILE A 92 -9.03 6.66 -1.00
C ILE A 92 -9.84 7.80 -0.33
N PRO A 93 -9.34 9.06 -0.31
CA PRO A 93 -10.14 10.19 0.17
C PRO A 93 -11.42 10.40 -0.65
N ALA A 94 -11.35 10.28 -1.98
CA ALA A 94 -12.47 10.57 -2.87
C ALA A 94 -13.67 9.65 -2.63
N VAL A 95 -13.43 8.39 -2.28
CA VAL A 95 -14.49 7.42 -1.92
C VAL A 95 -14.81 7.37 -0.43
N GLY A 96 -14.25 8.28 0.37
CA GLY A 96 -14.52 8.39 1.81
C GLY A 96 -13.81 7.37 2.69
N LEU A 97 -12.92 6.54 2.15
CA LEU A 97 -12.24 5.46 2.88
C LEU A 97 -11.11 5.95 3.80
N LEU A 98 -10.66 7.20 3.70
CA LEU A 98 -9.50 7.67 4.46
C LEU A 98 -9.83 7.75 5.97
N PRO A 99 -9.28 6.87 6.83
CA PRO A 99 -9.62 6.84 8.25
C PRO A 99 -9.14 8.09 8.99
N LEU A 100 -9.86 8.51 10.02
CA LEU A 100 -9.58 9.75 10.77
C LEU A 100 -8.14 9.84 11.28
N GLY A 101 -7.57 8.72 11.75
CA GLY A 101 -6.17 8.66 12.21
C GLY A 101 -5.15 8.97 11.12
N GLN A 102 -5.46 8.68 9.85
CA GLN A 102 -4.59 8.94 8.70
C GLN A 102 -4.80 10.35 8.11
N ARG A 103 -5.95 10.99 8.36
CA ARG A 103 -6.26 12.36 7.90
C ARG A 103 -5.40 13.43 8.57
N ARG A 104 -4.98 13.21 9.82
CA ARG A 104 -4.31 14.24 10.63
C ARG A 104 -2.85 14.52 10.24
N GLY A 105 -2.27 13.71 9.35
CA GLY A 105 -0.85 13.78 9.01
C GLY A 105 0.05 13.45 10.22
N GLY A 106 1.28 13.03 9.97
CA GLY A 106 2.25 12.81 11.05
C GLY A 106 3.23 11.67 10.77
N ARG A 107 3.77 11.09 11.84
CA ARG A 107 4.78 10.02 11.75
C ARG A 107 4.25 8.79 10.99
N GLY A 108 2.96 8.46 11.12
CA GLY A 108 2.33 7.39 10.34
C GLY A 108 2.37 7.63 8.83
N THR A 109 2.25 8.88 8.38
CA THR A 109 2.41 9.25 6.97
C THR A 109 3.84 8.95 6.48
N VAL A 110 4.85 9.27 7.29
CA VAL A 110 6.26 8.96 6.97
C VAL A 110 6.47 7.46 6.85
N VAL A 111 5.89 6.67 7.77
CA VAL A 111 5.95 5.20 7.69
C VAL A 111 5.29 4.71 6.40
N MET A 112 4.14 5.26 6.00
CA MET A 112 3.47 4.86 4.76
C MET A 112 4.28 5.19 3.50
N ILE A 113 4.88 6.38 3.43
CA ILE A 113 5.77 6.76 2.34
C ILE A 113 6.95 5.80 2.26
N ALA A 114 7.63 5.55 3.39
CA ALA A 114 8.77 4.64 3.46
C ALA A 114 8.37 3.20 3.07
N ALA A 115 7.22 2.74 3.55
CA ALA A 115 6.72 1.40 3.27
C ALA A 115 6.46 1.20 1.76
N HIS A 116 5.92 2.21 1.08
CA HIS A 116 5.70 2.19 -0.37
C HIS A 116 6.98 2.35 -1.18
N ALA A 117 7.93 3.16 -0.72
CA ALA A 117 9.27 3.23 -1.33
C ALA A 117 9.98 1.88 -1.27
N VAL A 118 9.94 1.18 -0.13
CA VAL A 118 10.49 -0.17 0.03
C VAL A 118 9.78 -1.19 -0.86
N TYR A 119 8.45 -1.12 -0.94
CA TYR A 119 7.70 -1.97 -1.87
C TYR A 119 8.13 -1.73 -3.32
N GLY A 120 8.21 -0.47 -3.74
CA GLY A 120 8.69 -0.06 -5.06
C GLY A 120 10.11 -0.56 -5.37
N ALA A 121 11.04 -0.38 -4.42
CA ALA A 121 12.40 -0.90 -4.55
C ALA A 121 12.42 -2.43 -4.71
N THR A 122 11.55 -3.14 -3.98
CA THR A 122 11.45 -4.60 -4.03
C THR A 122 11.01 -5.09 -5.40
N ILE A 123 9.95 -4.51 -5.96
CA ILE A 123 9.47 -4.88 -7.31
C ILE A 123 10.45 -4.46 -8.41
N GLY A 124 11.12 -3.30 -8.25
CA GLY A 124 12.18 -2.87 -9.17
C GLY A 124 13.38 -3.83 -9.19
N ALA A 125 13.83 -4.27 -8.01
CA ALA A 125 14.89 -5.28 -7.90
C ALA A 125 14.45 -6.69 -8.39
N LEU A 126 13.16 -7.00 -8.33
CA LEU A 126 12.56 -8.20 -8.92
C LEU A 126 12.50 -8.16 -10.44
N ALA A 127 12.21 -7.01 -11.03
CA ALA A 127 12.22 -6.87 -12.49
C ALA A 127 13.65 -6.93 -13.03
N GLY A 128 14.58 -6.15 -12.45
CA GLY A 128 15.95 -6.09 -12.95
C GLY A 128 16.79 -7.37 -12.81
N ARG A 129 16.33 -8.36 -12.03
CA ARG A 129 16.94 -9.72 -12.03
C ARG A 129 16.45 -10.56 -13.21
N ASN A 130 15.21 -10.38 -13.64
CA ASN A 130 14.63 -11.13 -14.76
C ASN A 130 15.24 -10.67 -16.08
N ASP A 131 15.60 -9.39 -16.21
CA ASP A 131 16.25 -8.85 -17.42
C ASP A 131 17.69 -9.37 -17.62
N ARG A 132 18.29 -10.01 -16.61
CA ARG A 132 19.66 -10.54 -16.65
C ARG A 132 19.76 -12.05 -16.88
N ALA A 133 18.63 -12.76 -16.91
CA ALA A 133 18.55 -14.20 -17.11
C ALA A 133 18.22 -14.53 -18.57
#